data_AF-A0A497MAU8-F1
#
_entry.id   AF-A0A497MAU8-F1
#
_cell.length_a   1.000
_cell.length_b   1.000
_cell.length_c   1.000
_cell.angle_alpha   90.00
_cell.angle_beta   90.00
_cell.angle_gamma   90.00
#
_symmetry.space_group_name_H-M   'P 1'
#
loop_
_entity.id
_entity.type
_entity.pdbx_description
1 polymer ?
#
loop_
_entity_poly.entity_id
_entity_poly.type
_entity_poly.pdbx_seq_one_letter_code
_entity_poly.pdbx_strand_id
1 'polypeptide(L)'
;MKDLGLTVRVYEFKPGRPSVVGLLSGVKEKPTLMFNGHMDTVPVGDKDLWSVDPFEGVLRDGRIYGRGAADMKGALAAMIASVKAIVESEVRLRGRLILT
;
A
#
# COMPACT_ATOMS: atom_id res chain seq x y z
N MET A 1 -2.09 4.73 -7.94
CA MET A 1 -1.22 5.87 -7.58
C MET A 1 -1.18 6.94 -8.66
N LYS A 2 -0.87 6.59 -9.93
CA LYS A 2 -0.93 7.55 -11.05
C LYS A 2 -2.31 8.22 -11.17
N ASP A 3 -3.37 7.42 -11.04
CA ASP A 3 -4.76 7.92 -11.09
C ASP A 3 -5.11 8.85 -9.91
N LEU A 4 -4.32 8.84 -8.84
CA LEU A 4 -4.44 9.76 -7.70
C LEU A 4 -3.59 11.02 -7.90
N GLY A 5 -2.98 11.21 -9.08
CA GLY A 5 -2.13 12.36 -9.39
C GLY A 5 -0.72 12.31 -8.80
N LEU A 6 -0.28 11.16 -8.26
CA LEU A 6 1.08 11.03 -7.72
C LEU A 6 2.10 10.94 -8.84
N THR A 7 3.27 11.56 -8.63
CA THR A 7 4.45 11.24 -9.45
C THR A 7 4.92 9.84 -9.07
N VAL A 8 4.85 8.90 -10.02
CA VAL A 8 5.26 7.51 -9.79
C VAL A 8 6.60 7.22 -10.47
N ARG A 9 7.48 6.55 -9.74
CA ARG A 9 8.73 5.96 -10.22
C ARG A 9 8.75 4.48 -9.88
N VAL A 10 9.29 3.67 -10.77
CA VAL A 10 9.50 2.23 -10.54
C VAL A 10 10.99 1.97 -10.66
N TYR A 11 11.57 1.38 -9.64
CA TYR A 11 12.99 1.04 -9.57
C TYR A 11 13.11 -0.47 -9.53
N GLU A 12 13.76 -1.07 -10.52
CA GLU A 12 13.97 -2.51 -10.56
C GLU A 12 15.39 -2.83 -10.12
N PHE A 13 15.55 -3.34 -8.89
CA PHE A 13 16.85 -3.75 -8.37
C PHE A 13 17.26 -5.13 -8.92
N LYS A 14 16.29 -6.02 -9.09
CA LYS A 14 16.45 -7.36 -9.70
C LYS A 14 15.23 -7.67 -10.57
N PRO A 15 15.37 -8.50 -11.62
CA PRO A 15 14.25 -8.93 -12.45
C PRO A 15 13.08 -9.44 -11.61
N GLY A 16 11.90 -8.84 -11.78
CA GLY A 16 10.68 -9.23 -11.06
C GLY A 16 10.63 -8.77 -9.61
N ARG A 17 11.56 -7.92 -9.14
CA ARG A 17 11.54 -7.30 -7.81
C ARG A 17 11.58 -5.77 -7.90
N PRO A 18 10.53 -5.14 -8.45
CA PRO A 18 10.44 -3.69 -8.50
C PRO A 18 10.06 -3.09 -7.14
N SER A 19 10.67 -1.96 -6.82
CA SER A 19 10.17 -1.02 -5.82
C SER A 19 9.38 0.07 -6.53
N VAL A 20 8.17 0.34 -6.08
CA VAL A 20 7.31 1.39 -6.62
C VAL A 20 7.33 2.57 -5.66
N VAL A 21 7.58 3.78 -6.15
CA VAL A 21 7.63 4.99 -5.32
C VAL A 21 6.62 5.99 -5.87
N GLY A 22 5.62 6.31 -5.07
CA GLY A 22 4.65 7.38 -5.32
C GLY A 22 4.97 8.62 -4.50
N LEU A 23 4.99 9.79 -5.14
CA LEU A 23 5.19 11.08 -4.49
C LEU A 23 3.95 11.96 -4.68
N LEU A 24 3.35 12.37 -3.57
CA LEU A 24 2.41 13.48 -3.49
C LEU A 24 3.16 14.74 -3.06
N SER A 25 3.20 15.74 -3.94
CA SER A 25 3.89 17.00 -3.70
C SER A 25 3.22 17.81 -2.58
N GLY A 26 4.05 18.48 -1.77
CA GLY A 26 3.60 19.52 -0.86
C GLY A 26 3.69 20.91 -1.49
N VAL A 27 3.11 21.91 -0.83
CA VAL A 27 3.15 23.32 -1.29
C VAL A 27 4.33 24.12 -0.71
N LYS A 28 5.10 23.56 0.23
CA LYS A 28 6.27 24.20 0.86
C LYS A 28 7.39 23.20 1.06
N GLU A 29 8.60 23.71 1.31
CA GLU A 29 9.70 22.90 1.82
C GLU A 29 9.50 22.63 3.32
N LYS A 30 8.82 21.52 3.60
CA LYS A 30 8.54 21.01 4.95
C LYS A 30 8.88 19.51 5.02
N PRO A 31 8.98 18.94 6.24
CA PRO A 31 9.30 17.53 6.40
C PRO A 31 8.43 16.61 5.54
N THR A 32 9.04 15.53 5.07
CA THR A 32 8.38 14.53 4.23
C THR A 32 7.95 13.36 5.10
N LEU A 33 6.67 12.97 5.02
CA LEU A 33 6.20 11.72 5.61
C LEU A 33 6.38 10.60 4.57
N MET A 34 6.95 9.48 4.99
CA MET A 34 7.10 8.30 4.14
C MET A 34 6.29 7.14 4.72
N PHE A 35 5.32 6.67 3.96
CA PHE A 35 4.74 5.36 4.12
C PHE A 35 5.62 4.34 3.42
N ASN A 36 6.11 3.37 4.18
CA ASN A 36 6.93 2.30 3.66
C ASN A 36 6.23 0.96 3.90
N GLY A 37 6.10 0.17 2.84
CA GLY A 37 5.57 -1.16 2.89
C GLY A 37 6.11 -2.07 1.80
N HIS A 38 5.57 -3.28 1.74
CA HIS A 38 5.89 -4.27 0.73
C HIS A 38 4.62 -5.01 0.26
N MET A 39 4.68 -5.57 -0.95
CA MET A 39 3.55 -6.26 -1.59
C MET A 39 3.71 -7.78 -1.60
N ASP A 40 4.95 -8.27 -1.47
CA ASP A 40 5.22 -9.70 -1.37
C ASP A 40 4.70 -10.26 -0.05
N THR A 41 4.48 -11.56 -0.04
CA THR A 41 4.01 -12.28 1.13
C THR A 41 4.81 -13.57 1.25
N VAL A 42 4.86 -14.12 2.45
CA VAL A 42 5.36 -15.49 2.65
C VAL A 42 4.47 -16.52 1.92
N PRO A 43 4.98 -17.73 1.65
CA PRO A 43 4.16 -18.84 1.16
C PRO A 43 2.95 -19.13 2.06
N VAL A 44 1.89 -19.71 1.49
CA VAL A 44 0.67 -20.03 2.25
C VAL A 44 0.82 -21.23 3.18
N GLY A 45 1.88 -22.03 3.02
CA GLY A 45 2.06 -23.28 3.75
C GLY A 45 1.11 -24.36 3.24
N ASP A 46 0.73 -25.27 4.13
CA ASP A 46 -0.26 -26.31 3.85
C ASP A 46 -1.66 -25.69 3.74
N LYS A 47 -2.32 -25.90 2.59
CA LYS A 47 -3.64 -25.35 2.29
C LYS A 47 -4.75 -26.01 3.11
N ASP A 48 -4.58 -27.26 3.51
CA ASP A 48 -5.61 -28.01 4.25
C ASP A 48 -5.77 -27.49 5.69
N LEU A 49 -4.77 -26.76 6.20
CA LEU A 49 -4.82 -26.08 7.48
C LEU A 49 -5.57 -24.73 7.44
N TRP A 50 -5.95 -24.26 6.25
CA TRP A 50 -6.70 -23.01 6.12
C TRP A 50 -8.20 -23.25 6.22
N SER A 51 -8.89 -22.40 7.01
CA SER A 51 -10.35 -22.43 7.10
C SER A 51 -11.09 -21.75 5.93
N VAL A 52 -10.34 -21.09 5.04
CA VAL A 52 -10.80 -20.38 3.82
C VAL A 52 -9.69 -20.45 2.77
N ASP A 53 -9.98 -20.22 1.48
CA ASP A 53 -8.89 -20.11 0.52
C ASP A 53 -7.96 -18.92 0.91
N PRO A 54 -6.63 -19.14 1.02
CA PRO A 54 -5.71 -18.10 1.46
C PRO A 54 -5.68 -16.86 0.55
N PHE A 55 -6.14 -16.93 -0.69
CA PHE A 55 -6.10 -15.82 -1.65
C PHE A 55 -7.47 -15.16 -1.88
N GLU A 56 -8.54 -15.65 -1.25
CA GLU A 56 -9.90 -15.14 -1.46
C GLU A 56 -10.17 -13.85 -0.70
N GLY A 57 -9.51 -13.60 0.44
CA GLY A 57 -9.68 -12.37 1.22
C GLY A 57 -11.06 -12.28 1.89
N VAL A 58 -11.52 -13.36 2.51
CA VAL A 58 -12.86 -13.51 3.09
C VAL A 58 -13.07 -12.56 4.27
N LEU A 59 -14.14 -11.77 4.23
CA LEU A 59 -14.62 -11.00 5.38
C LEU A 59 -15.58 -11.84 6.23
N ARG A 60 -15.19 -12.16 7.46
CA ARG A 60 -15.99 -12.92 8.42
C ARG A 60 -15.83 -12.33 9.82
N ASP A 61 -16.94 -12.11 10.53
CA ASP A 61 -16.95 -11.59 11.91
C ASP A 61 -16.10 -10.31 12.12
N GLY A 62 -16.18 -9.39 11.15
CA GLY A 62 -15.44 -8.12 11.18
C GLY A 62 -13.94 -8.24 10.91
N ARG A 63 -13.46 -9.41 10.45
CA ARG A 63 -12.05 -9.67 10.13
C ARG A 63 -11.89 -10.14 8.70
N ILE A 64 -10.81 -9.71 8.05
CA ILE A 64 -10.42 -10.18 6.72
C ILE A 64 -9.42 -11.33 6.89
N TYR A 65 -9.76 -12.50 6.34
CA TYR A 65 -8.93 -13.70 6.34
C TYR A 65 -8.32 -13.90 4.95
N GLY A 66 -6.99 -13.89 4.89
CA GLY A 66 -6.25 -14.13 3.66
C GLY A 66 -4.75 -13.86 3.83
N ARG A 67 -3.93 -14.55 3.06
CA ARG A 67 -2.48 -14.32 2.99
C ARG A 67 -2.22 -12.91 2.49
N GLY A 68 -1.53 -12.15 3.34
CA GLY A 68 -1.23 -10.75 3.06
C GLY A 68 -2.21 -9.76 3.69
N ALA A 69 -3.36 -10.21 4.20
CA ALA A 69 -4.37 -9.30 4.78
C ALA A 69 -3.79 -8.46 5.92
N ALA A 70 -3.10 -9.11 6.88
CA ALA A 70 -2.41 -8.42 7.97
C ALA A 70 -0.98 -7.98 7.58
N ASP A 71 -0.21 -8.86 6.94
CA ASP A 71 1.21 -8.65 6.62
C ASP A 71 1.48 -8.69 5.10
N MET A 72 1.53 -7.55 4.41
CA MET A 72 1.09 -6.23 4.91
C MET A 72 0.17 -5.48 3.95
N LYS A 73 -0.52 -6.21 3.06
CA LYS A 73 -1.38 -5.63 2.02
C LYS A 73 -2.54 -4.83 2.61
N GLY A 74 -3.08 -5.21 3.77
CA GLY A 74 -4.12 -4.42 4.45
C GLY A 74 -3.63 -3.04 4.87
N ALA A 75 -2.44 -2.97 5.49
CA ALA A 75 -1.81 -1.70 5.84
C ALA A 75 -1.46 -0.87 4.60
N LEU A 76 -0.93 -1.51 3.55
CA LEU A 76 -0.64 -0.85 2.28
C LEU A 76 -1.91 -0.29 1.62
N ALA A 77 -3.02 -1.03 1.66
CA ALA A 77 -4.31 -0.54 1.17
C ALA A 77 -4.82 0.66 1.98
N ALA A 78 -4.68 0.64 3.31
CA ALA A 78 -5.04 1.78 4.17
C ALA A 78 -4.18 3.02 3.88
N MET A 79 -2.86 2.84 3.65
CA MET A 79 -1.97 3.92 3.25
C MET A 79 -2.42 4.54 1.91
N ILE A 80 -2.71 3.72 0.90
CA ILE A 80 -3.23 4.20 -0.39
C ILE A 80 -4.57 4.92 -0.22
N ALA A 81 -5.47 4.38 0.58
CA ALA A 81 -6.77 4.99 0.88
C ALA A 81 -6.61 6.36 1.56
N SER A 82 -5.64 6.51 2.47
CA SER A 82 -5.36 7.79 3.11
C SER A 82 -4.85 8.85 2.12
N VAL A 83 -3.99 8.46 1.17
CA VAL A 83 -3.52 9.33 0.09
C VAL A 83 -4.69 9.75 -0.81
N LYS A 84 -5.55 8.78 -1.17
CA LYS A 84 -6.76 9.06 -1.93
C LYS A 84 -7.67 10.07 -1.22
N ALA A 85 -7.92 9.88 0.08
CA ALA A 85 -8.74 10.79 0.87
C ALA A 85 -8.15 12.21 0.92
N ILE A 86 -6.82 12.35 1.04
CA ILE A 86 -6.15 13.66 0.99
C ILE A 86 -6.41 14.33 -0.36
N VAL A 87 -6.23 13.60 -1.47
CA VAL A 87 -6.44 14.13 -2.83
C VAL A 87 -7.89 14.54 -3.05
N GLU A 88 -8.85 13.69 -2.68
CA GLU A 88 -10.29 13.96 -2.86
C GLU A 88 -10.81 15.07 -1.94
N SER A 89 -10.19 15.27 -0.78
CA SER A 89 -10.53 16.39 0.13
C SER A 89 -9.97 17.75 -0.32
N GLU A 90 -9.17 17.77 -1.39
CA GLU A 90 -8.45 18.94 -1.91
C GLU A 90 -7.45 19.59 -0.94
N VAL A 91 -7.24 19.02 0.25
CA VAL A 91 -6.27 19.48 1.22
C VAL A 91 -4.87 19.49 0.61
N ARG A 92 -4.22 20.66 0.66
CA ARG A 92 -2.84 20.84 0.20
C ARG A 92 -1.88 20.59 1.36
N LEU A 93 -1.12 19.50 1.28
CA LEU A 93 -0.10 19.19 2.27
C LEU A 93 1.00 20.26 2.28
N ARG A 94 1.44 20.67 3.47
CA ARG A 94 2.57 21.61 3.60
C ARG A 94 3.89 20.94 3.20
N GLY A 95 4.09 19.69 3.61
CA GLY A 95 5.22 18.85 3.23
C GLY A 95 4.83 17.80 2.20
N ARG A 96 5.78 16.96 1.79
CA ARG A 96 5.55 15.88 0.83
C ARG A 96 5.07 14.61 1.54
N LEU A 97 4.35 13.76 0.80
CA LEU A 97 4.06 12.39 1.21
C LEU A 97 4.63 11.43 0.18
N ILE A 98 5.45 10.49 0.62
CA ILE A 98 5.99 9.40 -0.19
C ILE A 98 5.34 8.09 0.23
N LEU A 99 4.95 7.27 -0.74
CA LEU A 99 4.45 5.91 -0.54
C LEU A 99 5.35 4.96 -1.32
N THR A 100 5.86 3.92 -0.64
CA THR A 100 6.69 2.87 -1.26
C THR A 100 6.17 1.50 -0.93
#